data_AF-A0A7X7X0Y6-F1
#
_entry.id   AF-A0A7X7X0Y6-F1
#
_cell.length_a   1.000
_cell.length_b   1.000
_cell.length_c   1.000
_cell.angle_alpha   90.00
_cell.angle_beta   90.00
_cell.angle_gamma   90.00
#
_symmetry.space_group_name_H-M   'P 1'
#
loop_
_entity.id
_entity.type
_entity.pdbx_description
1 polymer ?
#
loop_
_entity_poly.entity_id
_entity_poly.type
_entity_poly.pdbx_seq_one_letter_code
_entity_poly.pdbx_strand_id
1 'polypeptide(L)'
;MRKMILALIYLSFFSFFSCQNDLIEYEKGDVKVNIEQGDEWLHDFPLFWGINKKNPPQIAIWLEDTQGHYLSTVYATHKIATQSWLSAGGNRRKEALPCWCYARGVKYEDGLYLPTKSKPLTDGLSGATPRGSFNVKLKPSGALQKFVVKVEINHSTDFNEYYPKSAKEGDANYSGGKQGSGQPALVYAANIDLSSGQKTFEANLIGHSSPDGTSGEIYKDLSGLTTALHIVKRITVNVQ
;
A
#
# COMPACT_ATOMS: atom_id res chain seq x y z
N MET A 1 27.10 3.87 61.63
CA MET A 1 28.04 3.94 60.50
C MET A 1 27.62 2.99 59.37
N ARG A 2 26.98 3.50 58.31
CA ARG A 2 27.14 3.00 56.93
C ARG A 2 26.48 3.99 55.95
N LYS A 3 27.36 4.81 55.37
CA LYS A 3 27.37 5.49 54.06
C LYS A 3 26.05 5.73 53.29
N MET A 4 25.84 7.03 53.05
CA MET A 4 25.18 7.71 51.92
C MET A 4 25.05 6.91 50.63
N ILE A 5 23.87 7.00 49.99
CA ILE A 5 23.76 7.31 48.54
C ILE A 5 22.55 8.24 48.35
N LEU A 6 22.81 9.50 48.02
CA LEU A 6 21.86 10.38 47.33
C LEU A 6 21.65 9.79 45.92
N ALA A 7 20.41 9.54 45.53
CA ALA A 7 20.06 9.37 44.12
C ALA A 7 19.15 10.55 43.73
N LEU A 8 19.72 11.48 42.96
CA LEU A 8 18.98 12.53 42.27
C LEU A 8 17.98 11.89 41.30
N ILE A 9 16.70 12.14 41.52
CA ILE A 9 15.65 11.86 40.53
C ILE A 9 15.69 13.02 39.52
N TYR A 10 16.43 12.84 38.44
CA TYR A 10 16.35 13.72 37.27
C TYR A 10 15.07 13.37 36.49
N LEU A 11 14.14 14.34 36.50
CA LEU A 11 13.01 14.45 35.59
C LEU A 11 13.52 14.36 34.13
N SER A 12 13.01 13.40 33.37
CA SER A 12 12.95 13.51 31.91
C SER A 12 11.48 13.46 31.51
N PHE A 13 10.87 14.65 31.51
CA PHE A 13 9.66 14.93 30.75
C PHE A 13 9.98 14.61 29.29
N PHE A 14 9.64 13.41 28.81
CA PHE A 14 9.52 13.20 27.38
C PHE A 14 8.31 14.00 26.93
N SER A 15 8.62 15.17 26.37
CA SER A 15 7.71 15.97 25.58
C SER A 15 7.02 15.05 24.59
N PHE A 16 5.70 14.87 24.77
CA PHE A 16 4.85 14.41 23.70
C PHE A 16 4.97 15.45 22.58
N PHE A 17 5.92 15.24 21.66
CA PHE A 17 5.79 15.78 20.32
C PHE A 17 4.57 15.08 19.73
N SER A 18 3.42 15.66 20.02
CA SER A 18 2.27 15.65 19.14
C SER A 18 2.83 15.88 17.74
N CYS A 19 2.78 14.87 16.87
CA CYS A 19 2.95 15.10 15.45
C CYS A 19 1.89 16.14 15.10
N GLN A 20 2.31 17.39 14.97
CA GLN A 20 1.55 18.38 14.23
C GLN A 20 1.24 17.72 12.90
N ASN A 21 -0.04 17.53 12.62
CA ASN A 21 -0.49 17.34 11.26
C ASN A 21 0.00 18.59 10.53
N ASP A 22 1.07 18.46 9.76
CA ASP A 22 1.48 19.52 8.85
C ASP A 22 0.24 19.89 8.04
N LEU A 23 -0.19 21.14 8.24
CA LEU A 23 -1.20 21.77 7.41
C LEU A 23 -0.54 21.98 6.04
N ILE A 24 -0.50 20.92 5.24
CA ILE A 24 -0.07 20.99 3.85
C ILE A 24 -1.14 21.82 3.14
N GLU A 25 -0.84 23.11 2.93
CA GLU A 25 -1.73 24.01 2.20
C GLU A 25 -1.94 23.48 0.78
N TYR A 26 -3.19 23.49 0.31
CA TYR A 26 -3.55 23.06 -1.05
C TYR A 26 -3.61 24.28 -1.97
N GLU A 27 -2.94 24.19 -3.10
CA GLU A 27 -3.02 25.15 -4.19
C GLU A 27 -4.09 24.70 -5.20
N LYS A 28 -4.61 25.67 -5.96
CA LYS A 28 -5.58 25.40 -7.03
C LYS A 28 -4.97 24.47 -8.07
N GLY A 29 -5.64 23.35 -8.36
CA GLY A 29 -5.16 22.32 -9.28
C GLY A 29 -4.48 21.13 -8.59
N ASP A 30 -4.24 21.19 -7.29
CA ASP A 30 -3.74 20.05 -6.53
C ASP A 30 -4.80 18.94 -6.49
N VAL A 31 -4.33 17.70 -6.58
CA VAL A 31 -5.18 16.51 -6.57
C VAL A 31 -4.95 15.75 -5.26
N LYS A 32 -6.04 15.35 -4.63
CA LYS A 32 -6.05 14.67 -3.34
C LYS A 32 -6.72 13.32 -3.47
N VAL A 33 -5.97 12.25 -3.34
CA VAL A 33 -6.51 10.88 -3.27
C VAL A 33 -6.83 10.58 -1.81
N ASN A 34 -8.09 10.30 -1.51
CA ASN A 34 -8.57 9.92 -0.18
C ASN A 34 -8.94 8.44 -0.21
N ILE A 35 -8.42 7.68 0.74
CA ILE A 35 -8.76 6.27 0.94
C ILE A 35 -9.46 6.17 2.29
N GLU A 36 -10.73 5.79 2.26
CA GLU A 36 -11.55 5.53 3.44
C GLU A 36 -11.40 4.07 3.84
N GLN A 37 -10.98 3.84 5.08
CA GLN A 37 -10.81 2.50 5.63
C GLN A 37 -12.14 1.74 5.63
N GLY A 38 -12.09 0.46 5.28
CA GLY A 38 -13.18 -0.49 5.52
C GLY A 38 -12.98 -1.25 6.83
N ASP A 39 -13.86 -2.20 7.09
CA ASP A 39 -13.88 -2.99 8.32
C ASP A 39 -12.63 -3.88 8.46
N GLU A 40 -12.04 -4.26 7.32
CA GLU A 40 -10.86 -5.12 7.22
C GLU A 40 -9.57 -4.31 6.97
N TRP A 41 -9.52 -3.03 7.35
CA TRP A 41 -8.29 -2.24 7.23
C TRP A 41 -7.15 -2.73 8.13
N LEU A 42 -7.47 -3.24 9.31
CA LEU A 42 -6.48 -3.72 10.27
C LEU A 42 -6.70 -5.20 10.59
N HIS A 43 -5.94 -6.10 9.96
CA HIS A 43 -6.00 -7.51 10.37
C HIS A 43 -5.05 -7.81 11.53
N ASP A 44 -5.41 -8.88 12.23
CA ASP A 44 -4.55 -9.52 13.18
C ASP A 44 -3.39 -10.22 12.46
N PHE A 45 -2.18 -9.73 12.69
CA PHE A 45 -0.98 -10.43 12.31
C PHE A 45 -0.49 -11.25 13.52
N PRO A 46 -0.53 -12.59 13.45
CA PRO A 46 -0.13 -13.44 14.56
C PRO A 46 1.37 -13.30 14.82
N LEU A 47 1.73 -12.92 16.05
CA LEU A 47 3.09 -12.97 16.57
C LEU A 47 3.27 -14.24 17.42
N PHE A 48 4.37 -14.29 18.17
CA PHE A 48 4.64 -15.38 19.10
C PHE A 48 3.74 -15.28 20.35
N TRP A 49 3.44 -16.42 20.98
CA TRP A 49 2.71 -16.50 22.26
C TRP A 49 1.26 -15.96 22.25
N GLY A 50 0.56 -16.04 21.10
CA GLY A 50 -0.86 -15.67 21.01
C GLY A 50 -1.13 -14.16 20.99
N ILE A 51 -0.10 -13.33 20.87
CA ILE A 51 -0.23 -11.88 20.71
C ILE A 51 -0.47 -11.57 19.23
N ASN A 52 -1.55 -10.86 18.91
CA ASN A 52 -1.79 -10.33 17.57
C ASN A 52 -1.39 -8.86 17.52
N LYS A 53 -0.69 -8.45 16.45
CA LYS A 53 -0.47 -7.03 16.14
C LYS A 53 -1.38 -6.63 15.00
N LYS A 54 -2.14 -5.55 15.18
CA LYS A 54 -2.91 -4.91 14.11
C LYS A 54 -1.95 -4.37 13.04
N ASN A 55 -1.87 -5.07 11.92
CA ASN A 55 -1.05 -4.72 10.77
C ASN A 55 -1.92 -3.99 9.74
N PRO A 56 -1.49 -2.84 9.21
CA PRO A 56 -2.19 -2.18 8.12
C PRO A 56 -1.77 -2.74 6.75
N PRO A 57 -2.51 -2.46 5.66
CA PRO A 57 -2.23 -2.99 4.33
C PRO A 57 -0.91 -2.46 3.72
N GLN A 58 -0.51 -3.02 2.59
CA GLN A 58 0.44 -2.41 1.67
C GLN A 58 -0.35 -1.69 0.58
N ILE A 59 0.14 -0.53 0.16
CA ILE A 59 -0.59 0.35 -0.77
C ILE A 59 0.41 0.94 -1.76
N ALA A 60 0.03 0.98 -3.02
CA ALA A 60 0.65 1.83 -4.03
C ALA A 60 -0.43 2.69 -4.70
N ILE A 61 -0.08 3.95 -4.97
CA ILE A 61 -0.87 4.90 -5.75
C ILE A 61 0.04 5.38 -6.88
N TRP A 62 -0.43 5.32 -8.12
CA TRP A 62 0.32 5.79 -9.28
C TRP A 62 -0.62 6.40 -10.32
N LEU A 63 -0.01 7.13 -11.26
CA LEU A 63 -0.68 7.73 -12.40
C LEU A 63 -0.36 6.94 -13.66
N GLU A 64 -1.37 6.77 -14.50
CA GLU A 64 -1.23 6.32 -15.89
C GLU A 64 -1.82 7.37 -16.83
N ASP A 65 -1.37 7.37 -18.09
CA ASP A 65 -2.10 8.05 -19.15
C ASP A 65 -3.38 7.28 -19.51
N THR A 66 -4.17 7.83 -20.43
CA THR A 66 -5.42 7.20 -20.89
C THR A 66 -5.22 5.95 -21.75
N GLN A 67 -3.98 5.64 -22.12
CA GLN A 67 -3.59 4.43 -22.86
C GLN A 67 -3.06 3.34 -21.92
N GLY A 68 -2.94 3.61 -20.61
CA GLY A 68 -2.43 2.67 -19.61
C GLY A 68 -0.91 2.72 -19.43
N HIS A 69 -0.22 3.73 -19.99
CA HIS A 69 1.21 3.88 -19.75
C HIS A 69 1.44 4.52 -18.38
N TYR A 70 2.31 3.90 -17.58
CA TYR A 70 2.75 4.45 -16.30
C TYR A 70 3.41 5.82 -16.47
N LEU A 71 3.01 6.77 -15.63
CA LEU A 71 3.57 8.13 -15.60
C LEU A 71 4.45 8.33 -14.37
N SER A 72 3.91 8.09 -13.17
CA SER A 72 4.63 8.30 -11.92
C SER A 72 3.98 7.58 -10.75
N THR A 73 4.79 7.20 -9.77
CA THR A 73 4.31 6.75 -8.46
C THR A 73 4.03 7.98 -7.63
N VAL A 74 2.87 8.01 -7.00
CA VAL A 74 2.44 9.06 -6.08
C VAL A 74 2.74 8.66 -4.64
N TYR A 75 2.49 7.40 -4.30
CA TYR A 75 2.71 6.85 -2.97
C TYR A 75 3.00 5.36 -3.05
N ALA A 76 3.91 4.87 -2.21
CA ALA A 76 4.05 3.45 -1.92
C ALA A 76 4.36 3.26 -0.43
N THR A 77 3.81 2.21 0.18
CA THR A 77 4.09 1.91 1.59
C THR A 77 5.56 1.56 1.80
N HIS A 78 6.13 2.02 2.92
CA HIS A 78 7.57 1.89 3.19
C HIS A 78 8.12 0.46 3.04
N LYS A 79 7.40 -0.58 3.47
CA LYS A 79 7.95 -1.96 3.44
C LYS A 79 8.27 -2.42 2.02
N ILE A 80 7.39 -2.15 1.05
CA ILE A 80 7.64 -2.49 -0.36
C ILE A 80 8.62 -1.54 -1.03
N ALA A 81 8.59 -0.26 -0.66
CA ALA A 81 9.53 0.73 -1.18
C ALA A 81 10.99 0.40 -0.83
N THR A 82 11.25 -0.22 0.33
CA THR A 82 12.61 -0.43 0.86
C THR A 82 12.98 -1.89 1.11
N GLN A 83 12.12 -2.85 0.73
CA GLN A 83 12.30 -4.28 1.00
C GLN A 83 12.49 -4.59 2.51
N SER A 84 11.72 -3.92 3.38
CA SER A 84 11.89 -3.94 4.84
C SER A 84 11.01 -4.96 5.57
N TRP A 85 10.65 -6.08 4.93
CA TRP A 85 9.94 -7.17 5.62
C TRP A 85 10.89 -8.04 6.43
N LEU A 86 10.80 -7.93 7.76
CA LEU A 86 11.67 -8.66 8.70
C LEU A 86 11.36 -10.17 8.73
N SER A 87 10.09 -10.54 8.58
CA SER A 87 9.62 -11.92 8.70
C SER A 87 9.23 -12.53 7.35
N ALA A 88 9.97 -12.23 6.28
CA ALA A 88 9.68 -12.78 4.95
C ALA A 88 10.52 -14.03 4.63
N GLY A 89 11.50 -14.40 5.45
CA GLY A 89 12.29 -15.62 5.26
C GLY A 89 13.04 -15.70 3.93
N GLY A 90 13.43 -14.55 3.37
CA GLY A 90 14.02 -14.46 2.03
C GLY A 90 13.03 -14.21 0.89
N ASN A 91 11.72 -14.34 1.13
CA ASN A 91 10.69 -13.94 0.17
C ASN A 91 10.77 -12.41 -0.08
N ARG A 92 10.89 -12.03 -1.35
CA ARG A 92 10.89 -10.62 -1.80
C ARG A 92 9.52 -9.96 -1.76
N ARG A 93 8.46 -10.72 -1.51
CA ARG A 93 7.05 -10.30 -1.45
C ARG A 93 6.53 -9.81 -2.81
N LYS A 94 6.87 -10.54 -3.88
CA LYS A 94 6.47 -10.15 -5.26
C LYS A 94 4.95 -10.14 -5.45
N GLU A 95 4.25 -10.96 -4.67
CA GLU A 95 2.79 -11.03 -4.58
C GLU A 95 2.13 -9.80 -3.95
N ALA A 96 2.90 -8.92 -3.28
CA ALA A 96 2.30 -7.88 -2.44
C ALA A 96 1.59 -6.79 -3.25
N LEU A 97 2.23 -6.23 -4.28
CA LEU A 97 1.66 -5.20 -5.17
C LEU A 97 2.19 -5.38 -6.61
N PRO A 98 1.91 -6.52 -7.26
CA PRO A 98 2.52 -6.83 -8.54
C PRO A 98 2.03 -5.90 -9.66
N CYS A 99 0.76 -5.48 -9.68
CA CYS A 99 0.26 -4.61 -10.75
C CYS A 99 1.07 -3.31 -10.84
N TRP A 100 1.32 -2.65 -9.71
CA TRP A 100 2.15 -1.45 -9.62
C TRP A 100 3.62 -1.72 -10.00
N CYS A 101 4.20 -2.83 -9.53
CA CYS A 101 5.57 -3.20 -9.85
C CYS A 101 5.77 -3.39 -11.37
N TYR A 102 4.86 -4.10 -12.03
CA TYR A 102 4.90 -4.29 -13.48
C TYR A 102 4.61 -2.99 -14.24
N ALA A 103 3.64 -2.19 -13.80
CA ALA A 103 3.35 -0.88 -14.40
C ALA A 103 4.58 0.04 -14.40
N ARG A 104 5.35 0.06 -13.30
CA ARG A 104 6.63 0.78 -13.22
C ARG A 104 7.68 0.29 -14.22
N GLY A 105 7.67 -0.98 -14.57
CA GLY A 105 8.59 -1.58 -15.55
C GLY A 105 10.07 -1.63 -15.13
N VAL A 106 10.42 -1.27 -13.88
CA VAL A 106 11.81 -1.28 -13.40
C VAL A 106 12.20 -2.68 -12.94
N LYS A 107 12.99 -3.38 -13.76
CA LYS A 107 13.53 -4.72 -13.45
C LYS A 107 14.87 -4.62 -12.71
N TYR A 108 15.05 -5.39 -11.65
CA TYR A 108 16.25 -5.43 -10.83
C TYR A 108 17.12 -6.66 -11.15
N GLU A 109 18.29 -6.74 -10.52
CA GLU A 109 19.31 -7.77 -10.78
C GLU A 109 18.82 -9.20 -10.54
N ASP A 110 17.85 -9.39 -9.64
CA ASP A 110 17.20 -10.68 -9.37
C ASP A 110 16.06 -11.01 -10.36
N GLY A 111 15.86 -10.17 -11.37
CA GLY A 111 14.83 -10.32 -12.39
C GLY A 111 13.43 -9.91 -11.94
N LEU A 112 13.25 -9.45 -10.70
CA LEU A 112 11.97 -8.97 -10.18
C LEU A 112 11.77 -7.48 -10.50
N TYR A 113 10.51 -7.03 -10.42
CA TYR A 113 10.13 -5.62 -10.59
C TYR A 113 10.08 -4.83 -9.26
N LEU A 114 10.57 -5.45 -8.18
CA LEU A 114 10.45 -4.93 -6.82
C LEU A 114 11.68 -4.13 -6.38
N PRO A 115 11.50 -2.94 -5.77
CA PRO A 115 12.58 -2.21 -5.11
C PRO A 115 13.38 -3.08 -4.15
N THR A 116 14.70 -2.87 -4.13
CA THR A 116 15.63 -3.64 -3.28
C THR A 116 16.13 -2.78 -2.12
N LYS A 117 16.75 -3.40 -1.11
CA LYS A 117 17.43 -2.64 -0.04
C LYS A 117 18.54 -1.73 -0.56
N SER A 118 19.26 -2.15 -1.61
CA SER A 118 20.36 -1.39 -2.21
C SER A 118 19.89 -0.33 -3.20
N LYS A 119 18.68 -0.48 -3.74
CA LYS A 119 18.03 0.41 -4.70
C LYS A 119 16.56 0.62 -4.27
N PRO A 120 16.31 1.28 -3.12
CA PRO A 120 14.96 1.54 -2.65
C PRO A 120 14.26 2.55 -3.56
N LEU A 121 12.93 2.61 -3.48
CA LEU A 121 12.17 3.72 -4.07
C LEU A 121 12.61 5.02 -3.38
N THR A 122 12.88 6.07 -4.14
CA THR A 122 13.33 7.38 -3.62
C THR A 122 12.38 7.92 -2.54
N ASP A 123 12.94 8.38 -1.42
CA ASP A 123 12.22 8.58 -0.14
C ASP A 123 11.00 9.51 -0.20
N GLY A 124 10.91 10.44 -1.15
CA GLY A 124 9.78 11.38 -1.28
C GLY A 124 8.44 10.78 -1.73
N LEU A 125 8.43 9.51 -2.15
CA LEU A 125 7.23 8.78 -2.60
C LEU A 125 6.78 7.70 -1.61
N SER A 126 7.48 7.55 -0.49
CA SER A 126 7.21 6.49 0.48
C SER A 126 6.83 7.05 1.84
N GLY A 127 5.87 6.40 2.50
CA GLY A 127 5.45 6.77 3.85
C GLY A 127 5.15 5.55 4.70
N ALA A 128 5.06 5.77 6.01
CA ALA A 128 4.49 4.79 6.91
C ALA A 128 3.07 4.44 6.44
N THR A 129 2.70 3.16 6.48
CA THR A 129 1.33 2.78 6.16
C THR A 129 0.40 3.41 7.20
N PRO A 130 -0.63 4.17 6.78
CA PRO A 130 -1.63 4.73 7.68
C PRO A 130 -2.38 3.62 8.42
N ARG A 131 -2.64 3.85 9.71
CA ARG A 131 -3.41 2.92 10.54
C ARG A 131 -4.92 3.06 10.36
N GLY A 132 -5.34 3.95 9.47
CA GLY A 132 -6.72 4.16 9.09
C GLY A 132 -6.85 5.04 7.85
N SER A 133 -8.04 5.64 7.67
CA SER A 133 -8.32 6.54 6.55
C SER A 133 -7.24 7.61 6.40
N PHE A 134 -6.82 7.85 5.16
CA PHE A 134 -5.76 8.80 4.88
C PHE A 134 -5.94 9.46 3.52
N ASN A 135 -5.11 10.46 3.27
CA ASN A 135 -5.06 11.13 1.98
C ASN A 135 -3.62 11.33 1.53
N VAL A 136 -3.44 11.34 0.21
CA VAL A 136 -2.19 11.70 -0.44
C VAL A 136 -2.45 12.84 -1.39
N LYS A 137 -1.62 13.86 -1.27
CA LYS A 137 -1.60 15.01 -2.16
C LYS A 137 -0.63 14.74 -3.30
N LEU A 138 -1.05 15.04 -4.52
CA LEU A 138 -0.20 15.03 -5.70
C LEU A 138 -0.44 16.31 -6.50
N LYS A 139 0.65 16.82 -7.09
CA LYS A 139 0.60 17.95 -8.02
C LYS A 139 0.76 17.38 -9.43
N PRO A 140 -0.31 17.24 -10.24
CA PRO A 140 -0.15 16.85 -11.64
C PRO A 140 0.77 17.86 -12.33
N SER A 141 1.66 17.41 -13.21
CA SER A 141 2.41 18.35 -14.05
C SER A 141 1.42 19.18 -14.86
N GLY A 142 1.65 20.49 -15.04
CA GLY A 142 0.67 21.41 -15.62
C GLY A 142 0.14 21.07 -17.04
N ALA A 143 0.76 20.12 -17.74
CA ALA A 143 0.28 19.60 -19.02
C ALA A 143 -0.77 18.47 -18.92
N LEU A 144 -0.91 17.82 -17.77
CA LEU A 144 -1.71 16.60 -17.63
C LEU A 144 -3.18 16.93 -17.34
N GLN A 145 -4.03 16.93 -18.38
CA GLN A 145 -5.47 17.24 -18.26
C GLN A 145 -6.34 16.00 -18.06
N LYS A 146 -5.94 14.86 -18.63
CA LYS A 146 -6.63 13.57 -18.49
C LYS A 146 -5.64 12.49 -18.11
N PHE A 147 -5.95 11.72 -17.08
CA PHE A 147 -5.08 10.67 -16.56
C PHE A 147 -5.89 9.69 -15.71
N VAL A 148 -5.29 8.55 -15.39
CA VAL A 148 -5.88 7.53 -14.52
C VAL A 148 -5.13 7.52 -13.20
N VAL A 149 -5.84 7.64 -12.09
CA VAL A 149 -5.30 7.32 -10.77
C VAL A 149 -5.56 5.85 -10.50
N LYS A 150 -4.50 5.09 -10.31
CA LYS A 150 -4.56 3.68 -9.90
C LYS A 150 -4.18 3.54 -8.44
N VAL A 151 -4.87 2.64 -7.74
CA VAL A 151 -4.55 2.28 -6.36
C VAL A 151 -4.54 0.77 -6.25
N GLU A 152 -3.44 0.20 -5.76
CA GLU A 152 -3.32 -1.24 -5.48
C GLU A 152 -3.14 -1.43 -3.98
N ILE A 153 -3.93 -2.32 -3.37
CA ILE A 153 -3.99 -2.52 -1.92
C ILE A 153 -3.98 -4.00 -1.61
N ASN A 154 -3.08 -4.41 -0.72
CA ASN A 154 -2.96 -5.78 -0.27
C ASN A 154 -2.82 -5.88 1.24
N HIS A 155 -3.49 -6.85 1.83
CA HIS A 155 -3.23 -7.23 3.21
C HIS A 155 -2.34 -8.48 3.24
N SER A 156 -1.30 -8.47 4.08
CA SER A 156 -0.50 -9.68 4.32
C SER A 156 -1.24 -10.66 5.21
N THR A 157 -1.02 -11.96 4.98
CA THR A 157 -1.59 -13.09 5.72
C THR A 157 -3.12 -13.11 5.79
N ASP A 158 -3.78 -12.57 4.79
CA ASP A 158 -5.23 -12.53 4.63
C ASP A 158 -5.76 -13.80 3.95
N PHE A 159 -5.52 -14.94 4.61
CA PHE A 159 -5.87 -16.26 4.07
C PHE A 159 -7.38 -16.53 4.18
N ASN A 160 -7.92 -17.26 3.21
CA ASN A 160 -9.27 -17.81 3.25
C ASN A 160 -9.27 -19.24 2.68
N GLU A 161 -10.44 -19.82 2.43
CA GLU A 161 -10.56 -21.17 1.87
C GLU A 161 -9.99 -21.28 0.45
N TYR A 162 -10.17 -20.23 -0.37
CA TYR A 162 -9.69 -20.20 -1.74
C TYR A 162 -8.19 -19.93 -1.84
N TYR A 163 -7.65 -19.07 -0.98
CA TYR A 163 -6.24 -18.72 -0.84
C TYR A 163 -5.69 -19.22 0.50
N PRO A 164 -5.47 -20.54 0.66
CA PRO A 164 -5.10 -21.12 1.93
C PRO A 164 -3.61 -20.93 2.23
N LYS A 165 -3.29 -20.81 3.52
CA LYS A 165 -1.90 -20.75 4.01
C LYS A 165 -1.03 -21.96 3.61
N SER A 166 -1.65 -23.08 3.26
CA SER A 166 -1.01 -24.33 2.86
C SER A 166 -0.66 -24.42 1.37
N ALA A 167 -1.14 -23.47 0.54
CA ALA A 167 -0.82 -23.44 -0.89
C ALA A 167 0.70 -23.36 -1.12
N LYS A 168 1.17 -24.07 -2.13
CA LYS A 168 2.59 -24.21 -2.51
C LYS A 168 2.85 -23.55 -3.85
N GLU A 169 4.09 -23.16 -4.09
CA GLU A 169 4.48 -22.56 -5.37
C GLU A 169 4.12 -23.49 -6.54
N GLY A 170 3.44 -22.94 -7.54
CA GLY A 170 2.85 -23.69 -8.66
C GLY A 170 1.35 -23.99 -8.51
N ASP A 171 0.79 -23.92 -7.31
CA ASP A 171 -0.67 -24.02 -7.12
C ASP A 171 -1.36 -22.76 -7.66
N ALA A 172 -2.55 -22.90 -8.24
CA ALA A 172 -3.30 -21.77 -8.84
C ALA A 172 -3.65 -20.67 -7.82
N ASN A 173 -3.76 -21.03 -6.55
CA ASN A 173 -4.09 -20.14 -5.42
C ASN A 173 -2.87 -19.83 -4.54
N TYR A 174 -1.65 -20.10 -5.01
CA TYR A 174 -0.44 -19.74 -4.30
C TYR A 174 -0.28 -18.23 -4.19
N SER A 175 0.02 -17.75 -2.99
CA SER A 175 0.09 -16.32 -2.68
C SER A 175 1.29 -15.94 -1.82
N GLY A 176 2.48 -16.45 -2.14
CA GLY A 176 3.71 -16.18 -1.36
C GLY A 176 3.89 -17.01 -0.09
N GLY A 177 3.18 -18.14 0.00
CA GLY A 177 3.34 -19.16 1.05
C GLY A 177 2.82 -18.77 2.43
N LYS A 178 3.36 -19.40 3.48
CA LYS A 178 2.82 -19.29 4.86
C LYS A 178 2.83 -17.88 5.47
N GLN A 179 3.75 -17.03 5.00
CA GLN A 179 3.85 -15.64 5.41
C GLN A 179 3.34 -14.70 4.31
N GLY A 180 2.76 -15.28 3.24
CA GLY A 180 2.21 -14.72 2.01
C GLY A 180 1.20 -13.58 2.17
N SER A 181 0.62 -13.17 1.06
CA SER A 181 -0.52 -12.25 1.06
C SER A 181 -1.79 -12.96 1.51
N GLY A 182 -2.00 -14.21 1.10
CA GLY A 182 -3.32 -14.85 1.19
C GLY A 182 -4.12 -14.40 -0.02
N GLN A 183 -5.16 -13.61 0.19
CA GLN A 183 -5.89 -13.01 -0.91
C GLN A 183 -5.00 -12.03 -1.73
N PRO A 184 -5.16 -11.98 -3.06
CA PRO A 184 -4.43 -11.07 -3.95
C PRO A 184 -4.73 -9.60 -3.66
N ALA A 185 -3.86 -8.71 -4.15
CA ALA A 185 -4.10 -7.28 -4.04
C ALA A 185 -5.32 -6.87 -4.88
N LEU A 186 -6.12 -5.93 -4.38
CA LEU A 186 -7.19 -5.30 -5.15
C LEU A 186 -6.67 -4.08 -5.88
N VAL A 187 -7.13 -3.88 -7.12
CA VAL A 187 -6.76 -2.74 -7.96
C VAL A 187 -7.98 -1.88 -8.24
N TYR A 188 -7.88 -0.60 -7.90
CA TYR A 188 -8.89 0.42 -8.12
C TYR A 188 -8.41 1.43 -9.17
N ALA A 189 -9.34 2.01 -9.92
CA ALA A 189 -9.03 3.04 -10.91
C ALA A 189 -10.06 4.18 -10.92
N ALA A 190 -9.57 5.41 -10.97
CA ALA A 190 -10.37 6.61 -11.24
C ALA A 190 -9.85 7.29 -12.50
N ASN A 191 -10.74 7.51 -13.47
CA ASN A 191 -10.44 8.31 -14.66
C ASN A 191 -10.65 9.78 -14.31
N ILE A 192 -9.60 10.59 -14.42
CA ILE A 192 -9.62 12.01 -14.09
C ILE A 192 -9.66 12.81 -15.38
N ASP A 193 -10.62 13.72 -15.47
CA ASP A 193 -10.72 14.71 -16.56
C ASP A 193 -10.84 16.10 -15.94
N LEU A 194 -9.72 16.81 -15.84
CA LEU A 194 -9.66 18.15 -15.25
C LEU A 194 -10.41 19.19 -16.11
N SER A 195 -10.66 18.88 -17.39
CA SER A 195 -11.42 19.77 -18.29
C SER A 195 -12.94 19.67 -18.12
N SER A 196 -13.42 18.63 -17.44
CA SER A 196 -14.86 18.39 -17.24
C SER A 196 -15.54 19.36 -16.26
N GLY A 197 -14.75 20.06 -15.43
CA GLY A 197 -15.26 20.85 -14.31
C GLY A 197 -15.67 20.03 -13.09
N GLN A 198 -15.65 18.69 -13.17
CA GLN A 198 -15.90 17.80 -12.03
C GLN A 198 -14.79 17.92 -10.99
N LYS A 199 -15.18 17.98 -9.71
CA LYS A 199 -14.26 18.18 -8.58
C LYS A 199 -13.95 16.91 -7.81
N THR A 200 -14.80 15.90 -7.90
CA THR A 200 -14.66 14.64 -7.16
C THR A 200 -14.87 13.48 -8.11
N PHE A 201 -13.91 12.56 -8.16
CA PHE A 201 -13.94 11.35 -8.95
C PHE A 201 -13.87 10.14 -8.00
N GLU A 202 -14.61 9.09 -8.32
CA GLU A 202 -14.62 7.86 -7.51
C GLU A 202 -13.77 6.79 -8.20
N ALA A 203 -12.90 6.13 -7.43
CA ALA A 203 -12.15 5.00 -7.96
C ALA A 203 -12.98 3.72 -7.82
N ASN A 204 -13.15 3.00 -8.92
CA ASN A 204 -13.88 1.75 -8.96
C ASN A 204 -12.92 0.58 -8.82
N LEU A 205 -13.35 -0.49 -8.13
CA LEU A 205 -12.64 -1.76 -8.15
C LEU A 205 -12.67 -2.33 -9.58
N ILE A 206 -11.50 -2.52 -10.19
CA ILE A 206 -11.39 -3.02 -11.57
C ILE A 206 -10.91 -4.47 -11.65
N GLY A 207 -10.50 -5.04 -10.52
CA GLY A 207 -10.09 -6.44 -10.41
C GLY A 207 -9.08 -6.67 -9.30
N HIS A 208 -8.50 -7.86 -9.28
CA HIS A 208 -7.38 -8.20 -8.42
C HIS A 208 -6.11 -8.46 -9.23
N SER A 209 -4.96 -8.38 -8.59
CA SER A 209 -3.66 -8.64 -9.19
C SER A 209 -3.30 -10.13 -9.15
N SER A 210 -2.22 -10.52 -9.84
CA SER A 210 -1.69 -11.89 -9.82
C SER A 210 -1.42 -12.36 -8.38
N PRO A 211 -2.05 -13.47 -7.90
CA PRO A 211 -1.89 -13.93 -6.52
C PRO A 211 -0.46 -14.27 -6.13
N ASP A 212 0.32 -14.82 -7.06
CA ASP A 212 1.72 -15.18 -6.82
C ASP A 212 2.70 -14.08 -7.27
N GLY A 213 2.21 -12.99 -7.85
CA GLY A 213 3.00 -11.88 -8.36
C GLY A 213 3.80 -12.16 -9.63
N THR A 214 3.45 -13.18 -10.40
CA THR A 214 4.11 -13.52 -11.69
C THR A 214 3.71 -12.62 -12.85
N SER A 215 2.64 -11.83 -12.70
CA SER A 215 2.12 -10.96 -13.76
C SER A 215 1.62 -9.62 -13.22
N GLY A 216 1.64 -8.60 -14.07
CA GLY A 216 1.02 -7.29 -13.84
C GLY A 216 -0.43 -7.19 -14.28
N GLU A 217 -1.02 -8.29 -14.75
CA GLU A 217 -2.40 -8.33 -15.24
C GLU A 217 -3.42 -8.14 -14.11
N ILE A 218 -4.59 -7.63 -14.51
CA ILE A 218 -5.74 -7.39 -13.64
C ILE A 218 -6.83 -8.38 -14.00
N TYR A 219 -7.20 -9.20 -13.03
CA TYR A 219 -8.20 -10.26 -13.15
C TYR A 219 -9.53 -9.78 -12.59
N LYS A 220 -10.62 -9.95 -13.36
CA LYS A 220 -11.94 -9.44 -13.00
C LYS A 220 -12.76 -10.38 -12.11
N ASP A 221 -12.37 -11.65 -12.01
CA ASP A 221 -13.07 -12.63 -11.18
C ASP A 221 -12.76 -12.39 -9.71
N LEU A 222 -13.76 -11.98 -8.93
CA LEU A 222 -13.61 -11.70 -7.50
C LEU A 222 -14.16 -12.82 -6.62
N SER A 223 -14.62 -13.94 -7.20
CA SER A 223 -15.39 -14.97 -6.50
C SER A 223 -14.65 -15.65 -5.35
N GLY A 224 -13.32 -15.72 -5.42
CA GLY A 224 -12.45 -16.28 -4.36
C GLY A 224 -12.10 -15.29 -3.24
N LEU A 225 -12.57 -14.04 -3.30
CA LEU A 225 -12.21 -12.97 -2.36
C LEU A 225 -13.30 -12.77 -1.31
N THR A 226 -12.87 -12.53 -0.08
CA THR A 226 -13.71 -12.32 1.10
C THR A 226 -13.29 -11.02 1.79
N THR A 227 -12.49 -11.08 2.85
CA THR A 227 -12.03 -9.95 3.66
C THR A 227 -11.26 -8.90 2.86
N ALA A 228 -10.56 -9.30 1.78
CA ALA A 228 -9.87 -8.36 0.91
C ALA A 228 -10.82 -7.29 0.33
N LEU A 229 -12.07 -7.66 0.00
CA LEU A 229 -13.09 -6.74 -0.56
C LEU A 229 -13.55 -5.69 0.46
N HIS A 230 -13.27 -5.89 1.73
CA HIS A 230 -13.68 -5.02 2.84
C HIS A 230 -12.52 -4.23 3.44
N ILE A 231 -11.31 -4.30 2.87
CA ILE A 231 -10.16 -3.50 3.31
C ILE A 231 -10.48 -2.01 3.12
N VAL A 232 -11.09 -1.66 1.99
CA VAL A 232 -11.35 -0.28 1.60
C VAL A 232 -12.84 -0.07 1.45
N LYS A 233 -13.38 0.93 2.15
CA LYS A 233 -14.78 1.32 1.99
C LYS A 233 -14.98 2.16 0.74
N ARG A 234 -14.09 3.12 0.50
CA ARG A 234 -14.20 4.05 -0.62
C ARG A 234 -12.87 4.69 -0.97
N ILE A 235 -12.67 5.00 -2.24
CA ILE A 235 -11.56 5.83 -2.72
C ILE A 235 -12.11 6.99 -3.54
N THR A 236 -11.75 8.21 -3.16
CA THR A 236 -12.15 9.42 -3.89
C THR A 236 -10.94 10.26 -4.26
N VAL A 237 -10.97 10.85 -5.44
CA VAL A 237 -9.96 11.77 -5.95
C VAL A 237 -10.59 13.15 -6.06
N ASN A 238 -10.12 14.10 -5.26
CA ASN A 238 -10.62 15.46 -5.21
C ASN A 238 -9.64 16.43 -5.85
N VAL A 239 -10.11 17.25 -6.79
CA VAL A 239 -9.37 18.36 -7.38
C VAL A 239 -9.66 19.61 -6.58
N GLN A 240 -8.62 20.30 -6.10
CA GLN A 240 -8.77 21.56 -5.35
C GLN A 240 -8.99 22.72 -6.31
#